data_AF-A0A3P8PE75-F1
#
_entry.id   AF-A0A3P8PE75-F1
#
_cell.length_a   1.000
_cell.length_b   1.000
_cell.length_c   1.000
_cell.angle_alpha   90.00
_cell.angle_beta   90.00
_cell.angle_gamma   90.00
#
_symmetry.space_group_name_H-M   'P 1'
#
loop_
_entity.id
_entity.type
_entity.pdbx_description
1 polymer ?
#
loop_
_entity_poly.entity_id
_entity_poly.type
_entity_poly.pdbx_seq_one_letter_code
_entity_poly.pdbx_strand_id
1 'polypeptide(L)'
;GVDGTTCSVLTYLSQTEDFCPPRDGRNHSSLPWHQKPQAISNNSSPAMKFIRSRVEKMSERWIQAGLRMKESSNNTVSTQMRVLLYPGALSGSVGQRFEAMVERGGPLGELVQWADLSACLTILGHNLIFSTSQHQLHSLIGAAPGRGSCPIQRPLTFDLIYTDYHGLAHLQGAMGLAFKHYQCRFRILDSFGTEPAFNFASYARSHGYKTLWGSWDLQPLQYMTMFPHTPDNSFLGFVSEGTVRKGSELEPVSYKKDRIAVVYGKQDYMWQGKYEYVKVISEELETHATVYQPPGHTLHLPSLIRNHGLLTQEHFQQLLRKAKLFVGLGFPYEGPAPIEAIGMGCVFIQPRFDPPHSSASNDFYKGKPTTRQISSQHPYAEEFIGKPYVWTVDVTNKSDIREAVKAILRSEVKSFTPQEFTCVGMLKRVLGYITHQVQRCKKAQACPELETPGTPTSLLTKNFKSVPTWPPKSALRVHLAPLGQSCVSVCRRSSLMCEPALFHHLNTPAAFTRLGLSCASVLPELNHLFPSYSPWGRQCGLQQEPLLFSCVAICLDCL
;
A
#
# COMPACT_ATOMS: atom_id res chain seq x y z
N GLY A 1 -4.55 40.89 12.16
CA GLY A 1 -3.32 40.25 11.65
C GLY A 1 -2.30 40.22 12.77
N VAL A 2 -1.18 39.52 12.59
CA VAL A 2 -0.06 39.53 13.56
C VAL A 2 0.60 40.91 13.53
N ASP A 3 0.65 41.58 14.68
CA ASP A 3 1.13 42.96 14.84
C ASP A 3 2.43 43.07 15.65
N GLY A 4 3.07 41.92 15.94
CA GLY A 4 4.30 41.82 16.72
C GLY A 4 4.07 41.69 18.23
N THR A 5 2.85 41.86 18.73
CA THR A 5 2.53 41.61 20.15
C THR A 5 2.45 40.11 20.45
N THR A 6 2.87 39.70 21.66
CA THR A 6 2.75 38.30 22.11
C THR A 6 1.30 37.80 22.04
N CYS A 7 0.32 38.68 22.25
CA CYS A 7 -1.10 38.34 22.18
C CYS A 7 -1.54 38.02 20.74
N SER A 8 -1.12 38.81 19.75
CA SER A 8 -1.47 38.55 18.35
C SER A 8 -0.76 37.31 17.80
N VAL A 9 0.48 37.05 18.23
CA VAL A 9 1.23 35.83 17.92
C VAL A 9 0.52 34.59 18.50
N LEU A 10 0.20 34.59 19.81
CA LEU A 10 -0.50 33.45 20.44
C LEU A 10 -1.91 33.23 19.88
N THR A 11 -2.61 34.32 19.51
CA THR A 11 -3.93 34.22 18.86
C THR A 11 -3.83 33.59 17.47
N TYR A 12 -2.79 33.94 16.70
CA TYR A 12 -2.53 33.36 15.39
C TYR A 12 -2.14 31.88 15.48
N LEU A 13 -1.21 31.55 16.39
CA LEU A 13 -0.78 30.17 16.63
C LEU A 13 -1.91 29.27 17.12
N SER A 14 -2.89 29.81 17.86
CA SER A 14 -4.04 29.02 18.34
C SER A 14 -5.20 28.95 17.35
N GLN A 15 -5.62 30.07 16.76
CA GLN A 15 -6.85 30.13 15.96
C GLN A 15 -6.63 29.85 14.47
N THR A 16 -5.41 30.07 13.97
CA THR A 16 -5.09 29.90 12.55
C THR A 16 -4.27 28.65 12.32
N GLU A 17 -3.19 28.47 13.07
CA GLU A 17 -2.25 27.36 12.86
C GLU A 17 -2.51 26.12 13.72
N ASP A 18 -3.40 26.20 14.73
CA ASP A 18 -3.73 25.08 15.65
C ASP A 18 -2.52 24.51 16.43
N PHE A 19 -1.46 25.32 16.60
CA PHE A 19 -0.28 24.96 17.39
C PHE A 19 -0.44 25.23 18.90
N CYS A 20 -1.43 26.04 19.30
CA CYS A 20 -1.69 26.37 20.70
C CYS A 20 -3.16 26.16 21.04
N PRO A 21 -3.51 25.81 22.30
CA PRO A 21 -4.90 25.70 22.73
C PRO A 21 -5.68 27.01 22.46
N PRO A 22 -6.96 26.93 22.04
CA PRO A 22 -7.80 28.12 21.96
C PRO A 22 -7.92 28.76 23.35
N ARG A 23 -7.81 30.09 23.42
CA ARG A 23 -8.04 30.81 24.68
C ARG A 23 -9.52 30.72 25.08
N ASP A 24 -9.79 30.29 26.31
CA ASP A 24 -11.12 30.31 26.89
C ASP A 24 -11.70 31.74 26.88
N GLY A 25 -12.91 31.91 26.34
CA GLY A 25 -13.62 33.20 26.41
C GLY A 25 -14.12 33.80 25.10
N ARG A 26 -14.26 33.04 24.00
CA ARG A 26 -15.11 33.46 22.88
C ARG A 26 -16.11 32.36 22.52
N ASN A 27 -17.39 32.70 22.61
CA ASN A 27 -18.46 31.89 22.03
C ASN A 27 -18.09 31.61 20.57
N HIS A 28 -18.03 30.33 20.20
CA HIS A 28 -17.93 29.91 18.82
C HIS A 28 -19.22 30.33 18.10
N SER A 29 -19.25 31.58 17.62
CA SER A 29 -20.15 31.96 16.55
C SER A 29 -19.82 31.05 15.37
N SER A 30 -20.70 30.10 15.10
CA SER A 30 -20.58 29.18 13.97
C SER A 30 -20.31 29.98 12.70
N LEU A 31 -19.10 29.84 12.16
CA LEU A 31 -18.76 30.34 10.83
C LEU A 31 -19.74 29.74 9.81
N PRO A 32 -20.11 30.46 8.72
CA PRO A 32 -21.20 30.07 7.83
C PRO A 32 -20.94 28.69 7.19
N TRP A 33 -21.59 27.67 7.74
CA TRP A 33 -21.57 26.30 7.25
C TRP A 33 -22.47 26.16 6.01
N HIS A 34 -22.09 26.75 4.88
CA HIS A 34 -22.72 26.44 3.60
C HIS A 34 -21.69 26.48 2.46
N GLN A 35 -20.84 25.46 2.40
CA GLN A 35 -20.47 24.93 1.09
C GLN A 35 -20.83 23.44 1.08
N LYS A 36 -21.80 23.10 0.22
CA LYS A 36 -22.10 21.70 -0.11
C LYS A 36 -20.78 20.98 -0.43
N PRO A 37 -20.55 19.75 0.03
CA PRO A 37 -19.43 18.95 -0.43
C PRO A 37 -19.46 18.97 -1.95
N GLN A 38 -18.41 19.51 -2.58
CA GLN A 38 -18.28 19.38 -4.02
C GLN A 38 -18.11 17.88 -4.28
N ALA A 39 -19.18 17.30 -4.82
CA ALA A 39 -19.21 15.97 -5.38
C ALA A 39 -18.00 15.78 -6.30
N ILE A 40 -17.50 14.55 -6.35
CA ILE A 40 -16.43 14.05 -7.25
C ILE A 40 -16.38 14.96 -8.48
N SER A 41 -15.29 15.74 -8.60
CA SER A 41 -15.10 16.64 -9.72
C SER A 41 -15.53 15.95 -11.01
N ASN A 42 -16.36 16.61 -11.82
CA ASN A 42 -16.80 16.19 -13.15
C ASN A 42 -15.62 16.18 -14.15
N ASN A 43 -14.49 15.63 -13.74
CA ASN A 43 -13.30 15.48 -14.55
C ASN A 43 -13.53 14.29 -15.49
N SER A 44 -13.44 14.55 -16.79
CA SER A 44 -13.72 13.60 -17.87
C SER A 44 -12.49 12.77 -18.26
N SER A 45 -11.42 12.84 -17.46
CA SER A 45 -10.16 12.21 -17.82
C SER A 45 -10.23 10.68 -17.83
N PRO A 46 -9.41 9.99 -18.65
CA PRO A 46 -9.45 8.52 -18.78
C PRO A 46 -9.29 7.79 -17.45
N ALA A 47 -8.39 8.27 -16.58
CA ALA A 47 -8.17 7.69 -15.25
C ALA A 47 -9.41 7.82 -14.34
N MET A 48 -10.05 9.00 -14.33
CA MET A 48 -11.26 9.22 -13.55
C MET A 48 -12.46 8.44 -14.09
N LYS A 49 -12.57 8.30 -15.41
CA LYS A 49 -13.56 7.42 -16.05
C LYS A 49 -13.37 5.97 -15.64
N PHE A 50 -12.12 5.49 -15.60
CA PHE A 50 -11.80 4.13 -15.14
C PHE A 50 -12.23 3.92 -13.68
N ILE A 51 -11.80 4.81 -12.78
CA ILE A 51 -12.13 4.73 -11.34
C ILE A 51 -13.64 4.71 -11.15
N ARG A 52 -14.36 5.67 -11.75
CA ARG A 52 -15.83 5.76 -11.65
C ARG A 52 -16.51 4.50 -12.18
N SER A 53 -16.15 4.07 -13.40
CA SER A 53 -16.75 2.88 -14.02
C SER A 53 -16.53 1.63 -13.18
N ARG A 54 -15.36 1.47 -12.56
CA ARG A 54 -15.08 0.34 -11.67
C ARG A 54 -15.94 0.39 -10.40
N VAL A 55 -16.01 1.55 -9.73
CA VAL A 55 -16.83 1.71 -8.52
C VAL A 55 -18.30 1.41 -8.82
N GLU A 56 -18.83 1.93 -9.93
CA GLU A 56 -20.21 1.68 -10.36
C GLU A 56 -20.46 0.19 -10.65
N LYS A 57 -19.57 -0.46 -11.41
CA LYS A 57 -19.68 -1.89 -11.75
C LYS A 57 -19.63 -2.81 -10.53
N MET A 58 -18.82 -2.47 -9.52
CA MET A 58 -18.66 -3.28 -8.32
C MET A 58 -19.62 -2.89 -7.18
N SER A 59 -20.46 -1.88 -7.38
CA SER A 59 -21.32 -1.28 -6.35
C SER A 59 -22.18 -2.30 -5.60
N GLU A 60 -22.87 -3.19 -6.32
CA GLU A 60 -23.71 -4.23 -5.72
C GLU A 60 -22.89 -5.15 -4.78
N ARG A 61 -21.70 -5.58 -5.21
CA ARG A 61 -20.82 -6.45 -4.39
C ARG A 61 -20.34 -5.75 -3.13
N TRP A 62 -19.99 -4.47 -3.25
CA TRP A 62 -19.59 -3.64 -2.12
C TRP A 62 -20.72 -3.46 -1.12
N ILE A 63 -21.94 -3.18 -1.59
CA ILE A 63 -23.14 -3.06 -0.75
C ILE A 63 -23.41 -4.38 -0.02
N GLN A 64 -23.44 -5.50 -0.74
CA GLN A 64 -23.67 -6.83 -0.16
C GLN A 64 -22.61 -7.19 0.88
N ALA A 65 -21.33 -6.85 0.64
CA ALA A 65 -20.25 -7.06 1.60
C ALA A 65 -20.44 -6.21 2.87
N GLY A 66 -20.87 -4.95 2.72
CA GLY A 66 -21.20 -4.07 3.84
C GLY A 66 -22.36 -4.59 4.69
N LEU A 67 -23.43 -5.06 4.04
CA LEU A 67 -24.60 -5.64 4.72
C LEU A 67 -24.20 -6.88 5.55
N ARG A 68 -23.46 -7.82 4.95
CA ARG A 68 -22.95 -9.01 5.67
C ARG A 68 -22.06 -8.64 6.85
N MET A 69 -21.22 -7.62 6.70
CA MET A 69 -20.37 -7.15 7.78
C MET A 69 -21.20 -6.57 8.94
N LYS A 70 -22.27 -5.83 8.64
CA LYS A 70 -23.20 -5.28 9.63
C LYS A 70 -23.94 -6.38 10.40
N GLU A 71 -24.40 -7.43 9.74
CA GLU A 71 -25.05 -8.58 10.37
C GLU A 71 -24.10 -9.34 11.32
N SER A 72 -22.82 -9.41 10.99
CA SER A 72 -21.80 -10.11 11.79
C SER A 72 -21.23 -9.31 12.97
N SER A 73 -21.63 -8.04 13.15
CA SER A 73 -20.99 -7.11 14.08
C SER A 73 -21.98 -6.47 15.04
N ASN A 74 -21.82 -6.72 16.35
CA ASN A 74 -22.51 -6.00 17.43
C ASN A 74 -21.87 -4.62 17.73
N ASN A 75 -20.83 -4.21 17.00
CA ASN A 75 -20.08 -3.00 17.33
C ASN A 75 -20.80 -1.71 16.89
N THR A 76 -20.78 -0.77 17.82
CA THR A 76 -21.25 0.60 17.69
C THR A 76 -20.61 1.35 16.54
N VAL A 77 -21.44 2.20 15.93
CA VAL A 77 -21.16 3.08 14.80
C VAL A 77 -19.83 3.82 14.98
N SER A 78 -18.89 3.59 14.07
CA SER A 78 -17.69 4.44 13.94
C SER A 78 -18.16 5.88 13.71
N THR A 79 -17.54 6.83 14.40
CA THR A 79 -17.77 8.26 14.11
C THR A 79 -17.47 8.51 12.64
N GLN A 80 -18.41 9.15 11.94
CA GLN A 80 -18.23 9.52 10.54
C GLN A 80 -17.05 10.48 10.44
N MET A 81 -16.01 10.09 9.68
CA MET A 81 -14.85 10.93 9.40
C MET A 81 -15.02 11.67 8.08
N ARG A 82 -14.36 12.83 7.97
CA ARG A 82 -14.14 13.54 6.71
C ARG A 82 -12.79 13.16 6.12
N VAL A 83 -12.79 12.56 4.94
CA VAL A 83 -11.61 11.97 4.31
C VAL A 83 -11.35 12.62 2.96
N LEU A 84 -10.10 13.04 2.73
CA LEU A 84 -9.63 13.49 1.42
C LEU A 84 -8.93 12.34 0.70
N LEU A 85 -9.33 12.07 -0.53
CA LEU A 85 -8.64 11.20 -1.48
C LEU A 85 -7.99 12.10 -2.54
N TYR A 86 -6.66 12.17 -2.52
CA TYR A 86 -5.87 13.02 -3.42
C TYR A 86 -4.77 12.21 -4.12
N PRO A 87 -5.06 11.57 -5.27
CA PRO A 87 -4.04 10.94 -6.10
C PRO A 87 -3.21 12.01 -6.83
N GLY A 88 -2.08 12.41 -6.23
CA GLY A 88 -1.20 13.42 -6.79
C GLY A 88 -0.58 13.01 -8.13
N ALA A 89 -0.42 11.71 -8.38
CA ALA A 89 0.02 11.17 -9.65
C ALA A 89 -0.94 11.49 -10.82
N LEU A 90 -2.21 11.81 -10.53
CA LEU A 90 -3.21 12.23 -11.50
C LEU A 90 -3.33 13.76 -11.60
N SER A 91 -2.42 14.51 -10.97
CA SER A 91 -2.44 15.97 -10.95
C SER A 91 -1.33 16.58 -11.82
N GLY A 92 -1.59 17.76 -12.38
CA GLY A 92 -0.61 18.54 -13.14
C GLY A 92 -0.04 17.81 -14.36
N SER A 93 1.22 18.09 -14.68
CA SER A 93 1.92 17.52 -15.84
C SER A 93 2.22 16.02 -15.71
N VAL A 94 2.38 15.52 -14.48
CA VAL A 94 2.53 14.09 -14.19
C VAL A 94 1.22 13.37 -14.54
N GLY A 95 0.09 13.92 -14.12
CA GLY A 95 -1.24 13.40 -14.45
C GLY A 95 -1.48 13.28 -15.96
N GLN A 96 -1.09 14.28 -16.75
CA GLN A 96 -1.22 14.24 -18.21
C GLN A 96 -0.42 13.08 -18.84
N ARG A 97 0.80 12.81 -18.34
CA ARG A 97 1.60 11.66 -18.80
C ARG A 97 0.96 10.34 -18.39
N PHE A 98 0.44 10.27 -17.16
CA PHE A 98 -0.27 9.10 -16.66
C PHE A 98 -1.52 8.79 -17.51
N GLU A 99 -2.32 9.80 -17.80
CA GLU A 99 -3.53 9.68 -18.63
C GLU A 99 -3.21 9.16 -20.04
N ALA A 100 -2.16 9.68 -20.67
CA ALA A 100 -1.70 9.19 -21.97
C ALA A 100 -1.25 7.72 -21.93
N MET A 101 -0.71 7.25 -20.81
CA MET A 101 -0.37 5.84 -20.64
C MET A 101 -1.62 4.96 -20.47
N VAL A 102 -2.64 5.42 -19.73
CA VAL A 102 -3.89 4.67 -19.51
C VAL A 102 -4.56 4.29 -20.84
N GLU A 103 -4.60 5.23 -21.79
CA GLU A 103 -5.19 4.99 -23.13
C GLU A 103 -4.41 3.97 -23.97
N ARG A 104 -3.15 3.70 -23.63
CA ARG A 104 -2.24 2.77 -24.33
C ARG A 104 -2.01 1.46 -23.56
N GLY A 105 -2.90 1.13 -22.62
CA GLY A 105 -2.77 -0.08 -21.80
C GLY A 105 -1.69 0.02 -20.72
N GLY A 106 -1.45 1.24 -20.23
CA GLY A 106 -0.53 1.57 -19.15
C GLY A 106 -0.89 0.98 -17.79
N PRO A 107 -0.19 1.40 -16.71
CA PRO A 107 -0.40 0.85 -15.38
C PRO A 107 -1.78 1.24 -14.85
N LEU A 108 -2.64 0.24 -14.62
CA LEU A 108 -3.98 0.42 -14.08
C LEU A 108 -4.11 -0.06 -12.63
N GLY A 109 -3.06 -0.65 -12.06
CA GLY A 109 -3.10 -1.25 -10.72
C GLY A 109 -3.39 -0.20 -9.64
N GLU A 110 -2.72 0.95 -9.73
CA GLU A 110 -2.92 2.07 -8.81
C GLU A 110 -4.34 2.63 -8.92
N LEU A 111 -4.90 2.72 -10.13
CA LEU A 111 -6.30 3.16 -10.32
C LEU A 111 -7.30 2.17 -9.72
N VAL A 112 -7.02 0.86 -9.79
CA VAL A 112 -7.81 -0.19 -9.13
C VAL A 112 -7.79 0.02 -7.61
N GLN A 113 -6.62 0.24 -7.01
CA GLN A 113 -6.49 0.49 -5.58
C GLN A 113 -7.22 1.76 -5.13
N TRP A 114 -7.11 2.86 -5.89
CA TRP A 114 -7.84 4.10 -5.62
C TRP A 114 -9.37 3.93 -5.69
N ALA A 115 -9.87 3.21 -6.71
CA ALA A 115 -11.28 2.92 -6.86
C ALA A 115 -11.80 2.10 -5.68
N ASP A 116 -11.11 1.01 -5.33
CA ASP A 116 -11.56 0.09 -4.29
C ASP A 116 -11.48 0.72 -2.90
N LEU A 117 -10.47 1.55 -2.62
CA LEU A 117 -10.39 2.35 -1.41
C LEU A 117 -11.57 3.33 -1.32
N SER A 118 -11.90 4.02 -2.41
CA SER A 118 -13.03 4.97 -2.43
C SER A 118 -14.37 4.28 -2.16
N ALA A 119 -14.61 3.12 -2.77
CA ALA A 119 -15.81 2.33 -2.54
C ALA A 119 -15.86 1.81 -1.10
N CYS A 120 -14.75 1.24 -0.61
CA CYS A 120 -14.64 0.73 0.76
C CYS A 120 -14.97 1.80 1.81
N LEU A 121 -14.37 2.99 1.73
CA LEU A 121 -14.62 4.07 2.69
C LEU A 121 -16.06 4.61 2.60
N THR A 122 -16.65 4.61 1.40
CA THR A 122 -18.05 5.00 1.20
C THR A 122 -18.99 4.00 1.89
N ILE A 123 -18.75 2.70 1.73
CA ILE A 123 -19.54 1.64 2.40
C ILE A 123 -19.38 1.71 3.93
N LEU A 124 -18.20 2.09 4.44
CA LEU A 124 -17.97 2.34 5.86
C LEU A 124 -18.66 3.61 6.40
N GLY A 125 -19.32 4.40 5.54
CA GLY A 125 -20.13 5.55 5.94
C GLY A 125 -19.34 6.85 6.13
N HIS A 126 -18.12 6.95 5.61
CA HIS A 126 -17.31 8.17 5.72
C HIS A 126 -17.67 9.22 4.67
N ASN A 127 -17.44 10.50 4.98
CA ASN A 127 -17.66 11.60 4.05
C ASN A 127 -16.40 11.84 3.22
N LEU A 128 -16.45 11.52 1.92
CA LEU A 128 -15.30 11.55 1.04
C LEU A 128 -15.28 12.79 0.14
N ILE A 129 -14.11 13.39 0.02
CA ILE A 129 -13.80 14.35 -1.05
C ILE A 129 -12.71 13.73 -1.91
N PHE A 130 -12.99 13.53 -3.20
CA PHE A 130 -12.00 13.04 -4.17
C PHE A 130 -11.60 14.19 -5.09
N SER A 131 -10.31 14.53 -5.12
CA SER A 131 -9.79 15.57 -6.00
C SER A 131 -8.50 15.15 -6.68
N THR A 132 -8.36 15.43 -7.97
CA THR A 132 -7.10 15.28 -8.72
C THR A 132 -6.49 16.63 -9.08
N SER A 133 -7.08 17.74 -8.60
CA SER A 133 -6.66 19.10 -8.96
C SER A 133 -5.78 19.69 -7.87
N GLN A 134 -4.53 20.03 -8.19
CA GLN A 134 -3.64 20.74 -7.28
C GLN A 134 -4.21 22.11 -6.89
N HIS A 135 -4.89 22.80 -7.80
CA HIS A 135 -5.56 24.06 -7.47
C HIS A 135 -6.68 23.87 -6.43
N GLN A 136 -7.53 22.84 -6.60
CA GLN A 136 -8.55 22.53 -5.60
C GLN A 136 -7.94 22.09 -4.27
N LEU A 137 -6.82 21.36 -4.30
CA LEU A 137 -6.12 20.93 -3.08
C LEU A 137 -5.82 22.12 -2.16
N HIS A 138 -5.28 23.22 -2.70
CA HIS A 138 -4.98 24.42 -1.91
C HIS A 138 -6.22 24.94 -1.16
N SER A 139 -7.36 25.05 -1.85
CA SER A 139 -8.62 25.48 -1.23
C SER A 139 -9.12 24.50 -0.16
N LEU A 140 -9.05 23.20 -0.45
CA LEU A 140 -9.50 22.13 0.43
C LEU A 140 -8.73 22.09 1.76
N ILE A 141 -7.41 22.28 1.71
CA ILE A 141 -6.55 22.28 2.90
C ILE A 141 -6.43 23.67 3.53
N GLY A 142 -7.00 24.71 2.90
CA GLY A 142 -6.91 26.09 3.37
C GLY A 142 -5.52 26.71 3.21
N ALA A 143 -4.73 26.27 2.23
CA ALA A 143 -3.44 26.88 1.93
C ALA A 143 -3.63 28.30 1.35
N ALA A 144 -2.77 29.23 1.76
CA ALA A 144 -2.80 30.60 1.24
C ALA A 144 -2.47 30.63 -0.27
N PRO A 145 -3.02 31.60 -1.03
CA PRO A 145 -2.60 31.82 -2.42
C PRO A 145 -1.11 32.20 -2.50
N GLY A 146 -0.32 31.54 -3.36
CA GLY A 146 1.10 31.84 -3.58
C GLY A 146 2.02 30.61 -3.50
N ARG A 147 3.32 30.82 -3.71
CA ARG A 147 4.39 29.84 -3.40
C ARG A 147 5.12 30.34 -2.17
N GLY A 148 5.08 29.61 -1.05
CA GLY A 148 5.81 30.04 0.14
C GLY A 148 5.50 29.24 1.39
N SER A 149 6.34 29.42 2.40
CA SER A 149 6.32 28.76 3.71
C SER A 149 5.14 29.16 4.61
N CYS A 150 4.15 29.87 4.07
CA CYS A 150 2.99 30.32 4.84
C CYS A 150 2.15 29.11 5.24
N PRO A 151 1.86 28.92 6.53
CA PRO A 151 1.04 27.82 7.01
C PRO A 151 -0.40 27.98 6.52
N ILE A 152 -1.16 26.89 6.63
CA ILE A 152 -2.58 26.88 6.27
C ILE A 152 -3.34 27.98 7.04
N GLN A 153 -4.29 28.63 6.37
CA GLN A 153 -5.06 29.77 6.87
C GLN A 153 -6.14 29.35 7.88
N ARG A 154 -6.37 28.05 8.06
CA ARG A 154 -7.35 27.48 8.98
C ARG A 154 -6.95 26.04 9.33
N PRO A 155 -7.35 25.53 10.50
CA PRO A 155 -7.09 24.14 10.87
C PRO A 155 -7.60 23.16 9.81
N LEU A 156 -6.84 22.09 9.60
CA LEU A 156 -7.19 21.08 8.61
C LEU A 156 -8.50 20.38 9.00
N THR A 157 -9.50 20.49 8.13
CA THR A 157 -10.85 19.95 8.37
C THR A 157 -11.02 18.46 8.06
N PHE A 158 -9.97 17.81 7.54
CA PHE A 158 -9.97 16.38 7.22
C PHE A 158 -9.37 15.58 8.38
N ASP A 159 -10.06 14.52 8.78
CA ASP A 159 -9.56 13.55 9.76
C ASP A 159 -8.45 12.69 9.16
N LEU A 160 -8.58 12.36 7.87
CA LEU A 160 -7.62 11.55 7.10
C LEU A 160 -7.42 12.12 5.70
N ILE A 161 -6.18 11.99 5.22
CA ILE A 161 -5.82 12.26 3.82
C ILE A 161 -5.13 11.02 3.27
N TYR A 162 -5.77 10.36 2.31
CA TYR A 162 -5.10 9.34 1.50
C TYR A 162 -4.49 10.02 0.28
N THR A 163 -3.21 9.78 0.04
CA THR A 163 -2.47 10.36 -1.08
C THR A 163 -1.38 9.40 -1.57
N ASP A 164 -0.59 9.83 -2.54
CA ASP A 164 0.59 9.13 -3.06
C ASP A 164 1.84 10.01 -2.89
N TYR A 165 3.00 9.56 -3.38
CA TYR A 165 4.25 10.34 -3.29
C TYR A 165 4.19 11.71 -3.94
N HIS A 166 3.52 11.83 -5.09
CA HIS A 166 3.36 13.11 -5.76
C HIS A 166 2.46 14.03 -4.94
N GLY A 167 1.40 13.47 -4.36
CA GLY A 167 0.49 14.25 -3.54
C GLY A 167 1.08 14.66 -2.19
N LEU A 168 1.97 13.87 -1.60
CA LEU A 168 2.81 14.28 -0.47
C LEU A 168 3.65 15.51 -0.81
N ALA A 169 4.32 15.51 -1.97
CA ALA A 169 5.10 16.67 -2.40
C ALA A 169 4.22 17.91 -2.61
N HIS A 170 3.02 17.75 -3.16
CA HIS A 170 2.06 18.85 -3.30
C HIS A 170 1.59 19.37 -1.93
N LEU A 171 1.26 18.48 -0.99
CA LEU A 171 0.85 18.82 0.37
C LEU A 171 1.98 19.54 1.12
N GLN A 172 3.21 19.02 1.08
CA GLN A 172 4.36 19.65 1.71
C GLN A 172 4.62 21.05 1.15
N GLY A 173 4.57 21.19 -0.18
CA GLY A 173 4.73 22.48 -0.84
C GLY A 173 3.62 23.49 -0.52
N ALA A 174 2.40 23.02 -0.28
CA ALA A 174 1.24 23.88 0.02
C ALA A 174 1.06 24.18 1.52
N MET A 175 1.48 23.28 2.41
CA MET A 175 1.28 23.40 3.87
C MET A 175 2.50 24.00 4.59
N GLY A 176 3.69 23.98 3.98
CA GLY A 176 4.91 24.46 4.63
C GLY A 176 5.16 23.75 5.97
N LEU A 177 5.39 24.53 7.03
CA LEU A 177 5.64 23.99 8.38
C LEU A 177 4.46 23.22 8.97
N ALA A 178 3.22 23.56 8.59
CA ALA A 178 2.03 22.86 9.04
C ALA A 178 1.98 21.41 8.55
N PHE A 179 2.73 21.06 7.50
CA PHE A 179 2.83 19.67 7.03
C PHE A 179 3.20 18.72 8.17
N LYS A 180 4.23 19.06 8.96
CA LYS A 180 4.70 18.24 10.08
C LYS A 180 3.64 18.04 11.16
N HIS A 181 2.89 19.11 11.46
CA HIS A 181 1.80 19.05 12.43
C HIS A 181 0.71 18.03 12.04
N TYR A 182 0.42 17.90 10.74
CA TYR A 182 -0.64 17.01 10.24
C TYR A 182 -0.15 15.66 9.70
N GLN A 183 1.16 15.37 9.77
CA GLN A 183 1.78 14.15 9.21
C GLN A 183 1.05 12.86 9.60
N CYS A 184 0.59 12.75 10.84
CA CYS A 184 -0.06 11.54 11.34
C CYS A 184 -1.38 11.22 10.59
N ARG A 185 -2.02 12.22 9.96
CA ARG A 185 -3.30 12.09 9.24
C ARG A 185 -3.12 11.52 7.83
N PHE A 186 -1.89 11.42 7.33
CA PHE A 186 -1.61 10.96 5.98
C PHE A 186 -1.59 9.43 5.90
N ARG A 187 -2.10 8.88 4.79
CA ARG A 187 -1.99 7.48 4.40
C ARG A 187 -1.52 7.41 2.96
N ILE A 188 -0.39 6.75 2.72
CA ILE A 188 0.37 6.92 1.47
C ILE A 188 0.26 5.64 0.66
N LEU A 189 -0.51 5.68 -0.43
CA LEU A 189 -0.58 4.58 -1.37
C LEU A 189 0.77 4.47 -2.07
N ASP A 190 1.49 3.41 -1.74
CA ASP A 190 2.83 3.11 -2.21
C ASP A 190 2.90 1.62 -2.54
N SER A 191 2.70 1.30 -3.82
CA SER A 191 2.48 -0.08 -4.25
C SER A 191 3.60 -1.04 -3.85
N PHE A 192 4.86 -0.60 -3.89
CA PHE A 192 6.05 -1.43 -3.67
C PHE A 192 6.63 -1.34 -2.25
N GLY A 193 6.15 -0.39 -1.44
CA GLY A 193 6.54 -0.22 -0.06
C GLY A 193 7.83 0.58 0.13
N THR A 194 8.03 0.99 1.38
CA THR A 194 9.09 1.87 1.84
C THR A 194 9.68 1.33 3.12
N GLU A 195 10.95 0.96 3.08
CA GLU A 195 11.66 0.42 4.24
C GLU A 195 12.14 1.55 5.15
N PRO A 196 12.20 1.33 6.48
CA PRO A 196 12.59 2.34 7.48
C PRO A 196 13.90 3.10 7.16
N ALA A 197 14.91 2.38 6.65
CA ALA A 197 16.22 2.94 6.30
C ALA A 197 16.16 3.99 5.18
N PHE A 198 15.18 3.91 4.27
CA PHE A 198 14.97 4.90 3.21
C PHE A 198 13.96 5.98 3.60
N ASN A 199 13.11 5.71 4.60
CA ASN A 199 12.11 6.65 5.09
C ASN A 199 12.72 7.76 5.95
N PHE A 200 13.64 7.44 6.86
CA PHE A 200 14.22 8.41 7.78
C PHE A 200 15.35 9.20 7.10
N ALA A 201 15.09 10.46 6.76
CA ALA A 201 15.85 11.25 5.79
C ALA A 201 17.31 11.54 6.22
N SER A 202 17.54 11.76 7.52
CA SER A 202 18.89 11.98 8.05
C SER A 202 19.72 10.69 8.00
N TYR A 203 19.11 9.57 8.40
CA TYR A 203 19.72 8.24 8.37
C TYR A 203 20.01 7.76 6.95
N ALA A 204 19.04 7.91 6.05
CA ALA A 204 19.18 7.53 4.65
C ALA A 204 20.39 8.24 4.01
N ARG A 205 20.55 9.54 4.28
CA ARG A 205 21.69 10.32 3.80
C ARG A 205 23.02 9.87 4.41
N SER A 206 23.08 9.72 5.73
CA SER A 206 24.34 9.40 6.42
C SER A 206 24.82 7.98 6.16
N HIS A 207 23.92 7.05 5.83
CA HIS A 207 24.23 5.63 5.58
C HIS A 207 24.16 5.24 4.10
N GLY A 208 23.99 6.21 3.19
CA GLY A 208 24.07 5.97 1.74
C GLY A 208 22.86 5.28 1.12
N TYR A 209 21.71 5.25 1.79
CA TYR A 209 20.45 4.73 1.23
C TYR A 209 19.87 5.74 0.23
N LYS A 210 20.27 5.60 -1.04
CA LYS A 210 19.80 6.45 -2.14
C LYS A 210 18.39 6.07 -2.55
N THR A 211 17.51 7.07 -2.64
CA THR A 211 16.12 6.91 -3.06
C THR A 211 15.64 8.12 -3.84
N LEU A 212 14.73 7.90 -4.79
CA LEU A 212 14.00 8.96 -5.51
C LEU A 212 12.64 9.27 -4.87
N TRP A 213 12.17 8.44 -3.94
CA TRP A 213 10.79 8.47 -3.44
C TRP A 213 10.67 8.65 -1.92
N GLY A 214 11.49 7.95 -1.11
CA GLY A 214 11.49 7.99 0.36
C GLY A 214 11.91 9.33 0.99
N SER A 215 12.44 9.29 2.22
CA SER A 215 12.87 10.45 3.02
C SER A 215 11.74 11.40 3.47
N TRP A 216 10.62 10.83 3.93
CA TRP A 216 9.47 11.61 4.42
C TRP A 216 9.30 11.65 5.93
N ASP A 217 10.09 10.87 6.68
CA ASP A 217 10.04 10.78 8.14
C ASP A 217 8.62 10.44 8.68
N LEU A 218 7.83 9.69 7.89
CA LEU A 218 6.51 9.24 8.31
C LEU A 218 6.63 7.97 9.16
N GLN A 219 5.61 7.67 9.98
CA GLN A 219 5.55 6.34 10.61
C GLN A 219 5.44 5.28 9.49
N PRO A 220 6.32 4.26 9.42
CA PRO A 220 6.34 3.32 8.29
C PRO A 220 5.00 2.62 8.00
N LEU A 221 4.17 2.40 9.02
CA LEU A 221 2.81 1.86 8.87
C LEU A 221 1.82 2.79 8.14
N GLN A 222 2.17 4.06 7.90
CA GLN A 222 1.36 4.99 7.09
C GLN A 222 1.46 4.71 5.60
N TYR A 223 2.52 4.04 5.14
CA TYR A 223 2.62 3.56 3.76
C TYR A 223 1.71 2.35 3.55
N MET A 224 1.07 2.31 2.39
CA MET A 224 -0.02 1.40 2.06
C MET A 224 0.28 0.64 0.77
N THR A 225 0.64 -0.63 0.91
CA THR A 225 1.15 -1.45 -0.20
C THR A 225 0.05 -2.14 -1.02
N MET A 226 0.40 -2.51 -2.25
CA MET A 226 -0.48 -3.28 -3.15
C MET A 226 -0.60 -4.75 -2.72
N PHE A 227 0.47 -5.32 -2.18
CA PHE A 227 0.53 -6.69 -1.67
C PHE A 227 1.23 -6.71 -0.30
N PRO A 228 1.01 -7.74 0.54
CA PRO A 228 1.59 -7.82 1.89
C PRO A 228 3.07 -8.27 1.86
N HIS A 229 3.92 -7.58 1.08
CA HIS A 229 5.34 -7.92 0.90
C HIS A 229 6.30 -7.11 1.78
N THR A 230 5.83 -6.01 2.38
CA THR A 230 6.66 -5.13 3.23
C THR A 230 5.95 -4.95 4.58
N PRO A 231 6.23 -5.79 5.59
CA PRO A 231 5.52 -5.77 6.88
C PRO A 231 5.81 -4.52 7.72
N ASP A 232 6.85 -3.75 7.38
CA ASP A 232 7.07 -2.41 7.94
C ASP A 232 5.96 -1.41 7.55
N ASN A 233 5.20 -1.73 6.48
CA ASN A 233 4.11 -0.93 5.97
C ASN A 233 2.76 -1.62 6.19
N SER A 234 1.67 -0.87 6.02
CA SER A 234 0.32 -1.44 6.06
C SER A 234 -0.05 -2.03 4.70
N PHE A 235 -0.57 -3.25 4.67
CA PHE A 235 -1.13 -3.81 3.44
C PHE A 235 -2.50 -3.21 3.15
N LEU A 236 -2.64 -2.40 2.09
CA LEU A 236 -3.96 -1.89 1.67
C LEU A 236 -4.64 -2.84 0.70
N GLY A 237 -3.92 -3.32 -0.31
CA GLY A 237 -4.46 -4.22 -1.33
C GLY A 237 -5.51 -3.59 -2.23
N PHE A 238 -6.34 -4.45 -2.80
CA PHE A 238 -7.45 -4.14 -3.71
C PHE A 238 -8.46 -5.28 -3.67
N VAL A 239 -9.52 -5.21 -4.47
CA VAL A 239 -10.49 -6.29 -4.64
C VAL A 239 -10.34 -6.96 -6.00
N SER A 240 -10.17 -8.27 -6.02
CA SER A 240 -10.20 -9.04 -7.26
C SER A 240 -11.65 -9.18 -7.75
N GLU A 241 -11.87 -8.83 -9.01
CA GLU A 241 -13.19 -8.91 -9.64
C GLU A 241 -13.48 -10.38 -10.05
N GLY A 242 -13.79 -11.24 -9.07
CA GLY A 242 -14.10 -12.66 -9.29
C GLY A 242 -15.43 -12.91 -10.01
N THR A 243 -15.82 -14.18 -10.19
CA THR A 243 -17.11 -14.56 -10.79
C THR A 243 -18.31 -14.12 -9.94
N VAL A 244 -19.36 -13.61 -10.60
CA VAL A 244 -20.62 -13.21 -9.95
C VAL A 244 -21.31 -14.45 -9.37
N ARG A 245 -21.58 -14.46 -8.05
CA ARG A 245 -22.61 -15.33 -7.45
C ARG A 245 -23.95 -14.61 -7.58
N LYS A 246 -24.76 -14.94 -8.59
CA LYS A 246 -26.17 -14.55 -8.62
C LYS A 246 -26.95 -15.61 -7.86
N GLY A 247 -27.61 -15.23 -6.77
CA GLY A 247 -28.55 -16.10 -6.04
C GLY A 247 -27.93 -17.10 -5.05
N SER A 248 -28.83 -17.87 -4.41
CA SER A 248 -28.59 -18.88 -3.36
C SER A 248 -27.97 -20.20 -3.87
N GLU A 249 -27.15 -20.13 -4.92
CA GLU A 249 -26.49 -21.33 -5.45
C GLU A 249 -25.17 -21.56 -4.72
N LEU A 250 -25.16 -22.63 -3.92
CA LEU A 250 -24.01 -23.13 -3.16
C LEU A 250 -22.96 -23.86 -4.03
N GLU A 251 -23.22 -24.03 -5.32
CA GLU A 251 -22.37 -24.79 -6.24
C GLU A 251 -21.49 -23.88 -7.14
N PRO A 252 -20.19 -24.18 -7.31
CA PRO A 252 -19.34 -23.46 -8.25
C PRO A 252 -19.83 -23.70 -9.69
N VAL A 253 -20.06 -22.63 -10.46
CA VAL A 253 -20.33 -22.76 -11.91
C VAL A 253 -19.07 -23.30 -12.59
N SER A 254 -19.06 -24.61 -12.82
CA SER A 254 -17.99 -25.30 -13.55
C SER A 254 -18.13 -25.00 -15.05
N TYR A 255 -17.63 -23.84 -15.47
CA TYR A 255 -17.37 -23.62 -16.89
C TYR A 255 -16.20 -24.53 -17.29
N LYS A 256 -16.45 -25.49 -18.18
CA LYS A 256 -15.38 -26.24 -18.82
C LYS A 256 -14.47 -25.23 -19.52
N LYS A 257 -13.23 -25.10 -19.04
CA LYS A 257 -12.25 -24.18 -19.60
C LYS A 257 -11.83 -24.66 -20.99
N ASP A 258 -11.77 -23.73 -21.93
CA ASP A 258 -11.21 -23.99 -23.25
C ASP A 258 -9.68 -24.10 -23.14
N ARG A 259 -9.04 -24.77 -24.10
CA ARG A 259 -7.57 -24.85 -24.19
C ARG A 259 -6.98 -23.54 -24.72
N ILE A 260 -7.28 -22.46 -24.02
CA ILE A 260 -6.86 -21.09 -24.32
C ILE A 260 -5.85 -20.63 -23.26
N ALA A 261 -4.75 -20.04 -23.73
CA ALA A 261 -3.79 -19.28 -22.96
C ALA A 261 -3.94 -17.78 -23.25
N VAL A 262 -3.91 -16.94 -22.21
CA VAL A 262 -3.96 -15.48 -22.36
C VAL A 262 -2.68 -14.89 -21.79
N VAL A 263 -1.94 -14.14 -22.60
CA VAL A 263 -0.64 -13.59 -22.22
C VAL A 263 -0.78 -12.26 -21.49
N TYR A 264 -0.08 -12.13 -20.37
CA TYR A 264 0.01 -10.95 -19.54
C TYR A 264 1.13 -10.02 -20.02
N GLY A 265 0.78 -9.12 -20.95
CA GLY A 265 1.67 -8.05 -21.41
C GLY A 265 0.96 -7.19 -22.44
N LYS A 266 0.65 -5.93 -22.10
CA LYS A 266 -0.19 -5.04 -22.94
C LYS A 266 0.61 -4.13 -23.88
N GLN A 267 1.93 -4.09 -23.74
CA GLN A 267 2.81 -3.24 -24.56
C GLN A 267 3.91 -4.06 -25.20
N ASP A 268 4.30 -3.67 -26.42
CA ASP A 268 5.25 -4.41 -27.25
C ASP A 268 6.59 -4.70 -26.54
N TYR A 269 7.15 -3.73 -25.81
CA TYR A 269 8.40 -3.93 -25.08
C TYR A 269 8.37 -5.08 -24.06
N MET A 270 7.19 -5.41 -23.51
CA MET A 270 7.03 -6.52 -22.55
C MET A 270 7.26 -7.89 -23.19
N TRP A 271 7.15 -7.97 -24.52
CA TRP A 271 7.30 -9.19 -25.31
C TRP A 271 8.72 -9.42 -25.83
N GLN A 272 9.59 -8.42 -25.70
CA GLN A 272 10.97 -8.50 -26.17
C GLN A 272 11.72 -9.64 -25.48
N GLY A 273 12.31 -10.53 -26.30
CA GLY A 273 13.03 -11.72 -25.81
C GLY A 273 12.16 -12.81 -25.21
N LYS A 274 10.82 -12.75 -25.34
CA LYS A 274 9.90 -13.74 -24.74
C LYS A 274 9.33 -14.75 -25.74
N TYR A 275 9.71 -14.64 -27.00
CA TYR A 275 9.17 -15.47 -28.09
C TYR A 275 9.28 -16.97 -27.82
N GLU A 276 10.48 -17.47 -27.51
CA GLU A 276 10.72 -18.91 -27.33
C GLU A 276 9.90 -19.49 -26.18
N TYR A 277 9.70 -18.73 -25.10
CA TYR A 277 8.86 -19.14 -23.97
C TYR A 277 7.37 -19.24 -24.37
N VAL A 278 6.83 -18.20 -25.02
CA VAL A 278 5.42 -18.20 -25.45
C VAL A 278 5.17 -19.21 -26.56
N LYS A 279 6.17 -19.46 -27.43
CA LYS A 279 6.09 -20.45 -28.50
C LYS A 279 5.81 -21.85 -27.95
N VAL A 280 6.53 -22.28 -26.92
CA VAL A 280 6.32 -23.61 -26.29
C VAL A 280 4.89 -23.75 -25.74
N ILE A 281 4.31 -22.66 -25.21
CA ILE A 281 2.91 -22.67 -24.76
C ILE A 281 1.95 -22.75 -25.94
N SER A 282 2.23 -22.03 -27.03
CA SER A 282 1.38 -22.01 -28.23
C SER A 282 1.34 -23.33 -29.00
N GLU A 283 2.30 -24.23 -28.77
CA GLU A 283 2.29 -25.60 -29.29
C GLU A 283 1.17 -26.46 -28.65
N GLU A 284 0.71 -26.11 -27.45
CA GLU A 284 -0.24 -26.90 -26.66
C GLU A 284 -1.60 -26.19 -26.44
N LEU A 285 -1.66 -24.85 -26.53
CA LEU A 285 -2.87 -24.03 -26.34
C LEU A 285 -3.04 -22.94 -27.40
N GLU A 286 -4.29 -22.62 -27.77
CA GLU A 286 -4.61 -21.41 -28.53
C GLU A 286 -4.18 -20.19 -27.69
N THR A 287 -3.27 -19.37 -28.21
CA THR A 287 -2.63 -18.30 -27.44
C THR A 287 -3.14 -16.92 -27.85
N HIS A 288 -3.68 -16.20 -26.88
CA HIS A 288 -4.32 -14.90 -27.03
C HIS A 288 -3.50 -13.80 -26.38
N ALA A 289 -3.57 -12.60 -26.93
CA ALA A 289 -2.91 -11.41 -26.41
C ALA A 289 -3.84 -10.18 -26.44
N THR A 290 -3.55 -9.19 -25.60
CA THR A 290 -4.26 -7.90 -25.58
C THR A 290 -3.26 -6.74 -25.66
N VAL A 291 -2.45 -6.74 -26.73
CA VAL A 291 -1.35 -5.79 -26.93
C VAL A 291 -1.86 -4.56 -27.65
N TYR A 292 -1.54 -3.39 -27.11
CA TYR A 292 -1.80 -2.11 -27.76
C TYR A 292 -1.05 -2.01 -29.09
N GLN A 293 -1.78 -1.71 -30.16
CA GLN A 293 -1.21 -1.43 -31.47
C GLN A 293 -1.32 0.06 -31.78
N PRO A 294 -0.19 0.79 -31.85
CA PRO A 294 -0.22 2.16 -32.33
C PRO A 294 -0.68 2.23 -33.80
N PRO A 295 -1.47 3.24 -34.19
CA PRO A 295 -1.81 3.46 -35.60
C PRO A 295 -0.55 3.52 -36.48
N GLY A 296 -0.58 2.85 -37.63
CA GLY A 296 0.53 2.84 -38.59
C GLY A 296 1.76 2.01 -38.18
N HIS A 297 1.72 1.29 -37.06
CA HIS A 297 2.82 0.42 -36.62
C HIS A 297 2.44 -1.06 -36.73
N THR A 298 3.37 -1.87 -37.22
CA THR A 298 3.23 -3.33 -37.24
C THR A 298 3.73 -3.89 -35.91
N LEU A 299 2.88 -4.62 -35.19
CA LEU A 299 3.28 -5.33 -33.99
C LEU A 299 4.18 -6.52 -34.35
N HIS A 300 5.28 -6.69 -33.60
CA HIS A 300 6.15 -7.86 -33.74
C HIS A 300 5.65 -9.03 -32.88
N LEU A 301 4.37 -9.39 -33.07
CA LEU A 301 3.80 -10.60 -32.47
C LEU A 301 3.89 -11.76 -33.46
N PRO A 302 4.22 -12.98 -33.00
CA PRO A 302 4.16 -14.17 -33.84
C PRO A 302 2.78 -14.39 -34.43
N SER A 303 2.70 -14.86 -35.67
CA SER A 303 1.44 -15.15 -36.37
C SER A 303 0.54 -16.17 -35.65
N LEU A 304 1.14 -17.01 -34.81
CA LEU A 304 0.45 -17.99 -33.96
C LEU A 304 -0.35 -17.35 -32.81
N ILE A 305 -0.13 -16.06 -32.51
CA ILE A 305 -0.75 -15.35 -31.39
C ILE A 305 -1.90 -14.50 -31.88
N ARG A 306 -3.10 -14.75 -31.34
CA ARG A 306 -4.29 -13.97 -31.64
C ARG A 306 -4.34 -12.71 -30.76
N ASN A 307 -3.96 -11.58 -31.33
CA ASN A 307 -4.09 -10.29 -30.64
C ASN A 307 -5.51 -9.72 -30.76
N HIS A 308 -6.09 -9.34 -29.61
CA HIS A 308 -7.42 -8.71 -29.52
C HIS A 308 -7.34 -7.18 -29.37
N GLY A 309 -6.13 -6.61 -29.35
CA GLY A 309 -5.94 -5.20 -28.99
C GLY A 309 -6.26 -4.96 -27.51
N LEU A 310 -6.43 -3.68 -27.15
CA LEU A 310 -6.87 -3.33 -25.79
C LEU A 310 -8.35 -3.63 -25.63
N LEU A 311 -8.66 -4.59 -24.75
CA LEU A 311 -10.03 -4.94 -24.40
C LEU A 311 -10.55 -4.05 -23.27
N THR A 312 -11.86 -3.82 -23.26
CA THR A 312 -12.56 -3.33 -22.07
C THR A 312 -12.45 -4.35 -20.94
N GLN A 313 -12.61 -3.91 -19.70
CA GLN A 313 -12.57 -4.82 -18.53
C GLN A 313 -13.56 -5.99 -18.70
N GLU A 314 -14.77 -5.74 -19.20
CA GLU A 314 -15.78 -6.77 -19.41
C GLU A 314 -15.35 -7.83 -20.45
N HIS A 315 -14.90 -7.41 -21.63
CA HIS A 315 -14.44 -8.32 -22.66
C HIS A 315 -13.19 -9.09 -22.22
N PHE A 316 -12.27 -8.45 -21.48
CA PHE A 316 -11.11 -9.12 -20.91
C PHE A 316 -11.52 -10.21 -19.92
N GLN A 317 -12.47 -9.95 -19.03
CA GLN A 317 -12.99 -10.96 -18.12
C GLN A 317 -13.71 -12.10 -18.82
N GLN A 318 -14.48 -11.81 -19.88
CA GLN A 318 -15.11 -12.86 -20.69
C GLN A 318 -14.07 -13.79 -21.31
N LEU A 319 -12.93 -13.24 -21.77
CA LEU A 319 -11.80 -14.01 -22.24
C LEU A 319 -11.18 -14.87 -21.12
N LEU A 320 -10.93 -14.30 -19.94
CA LEU A 320 -10.39 -15.05 -18.78
C LEU A 320 -11.34 -16.15 -18.28
N ARG A 321 -12.66 -15.95 -18.36
CA ARG A 321 -13.64 -16.99 -18.01
C ARG A 321 -13.52 -18.22 -18.90
N LYS A 322 -13.13 -18.06 -20.17
CA LYS A 322 -12.89 -19.17 -21.10
C LYS A 322 -11.49 -19.76 -20.97
N ALA A 323 -10.50 -18.94 -20.67
CA ALA A 323 -9.10 -19.34 -20.62
C ALA A 323 -8.78 -20.34 -19.49
N LYS A 324 -7.90 -21.29 -19.81
CA LYS A 324 -7.29 -22.23 -18.87
C LYS A 324 -6.04 -21.67 -18.22
N LEU A 325 -5.23 -20.95 -19.00
CA LEU A 325 -3.89 -20.50 -18.61
C LEU A 325 -3.76 -18.98 -18.76
N PHE A 326 -3.20 -18.33 -17.75
CA PHE A 326 -2.76 -16.93 -17.79
C PHE A 326 -1.23 -16.90 -17.72
N VAL A 327 -0.59 -16.25 -18.70
CA VAL A 327 0.85 -16.40 -18.94
C VAL A 327 1.60 -15.11 -18.61
N GLY A 328 2.33 -15.10 -17.51
CA GLY A 328 3.23 -14.02 -17.12
C GLY A 328 4.51 -13.99 -17.96
N LEU A 329 4.91 -12.81 -18.44
CA LEU A 329 6.13 -12.61 -19.24
C LEU A 329 7.36 -12.19 -18.43
N GLY A 330 7.20 -11.96 -17.13
CA GLY A 330 8.23 -11.43 -16.23
C GLY A 330 8.08 -9.94 -15.94
N PHE A 331 7.24 -9.23 -16.69
CA PHE A 331 6.84 -7.85 -16.44
C PHE A 331 5.40 -7.63 -16.97
N PRO A 332 4.56 -6.81 -16.31
CA PRO A 332 4.82 -6.02 -15.10
C PRO A 332 4.86 -6.86 -13.82
N TYR A 333 5.58 -6.36 -12.82
CA TYR A 333 5.71 -6.98 -11.50
C TYR A 333 4.49 -6.70 -10.64
N GLU A 334 4.05 -7.69 -9.87
CA GLU A 334 3.09 -7.51 -8.75
C GLU A 334 1.85 -6.68 -9.14
N GLY A 335 1.27 -6.98 -10.31
CA GLY A 335 0.03 -6.34 -10.78
C GLY A 335 -1.22 -7.13 -10.34
N PRO A 336 -2.42 -6.54 -10.44
CA PRO A 336 -3.66 -7.19 -10.02
C PRO A 336 -4.14 -8.32 -10.96
N ALA A 337 -3.72 -8.29 -12.23
CA ALA A 337 -4.28 -9.16 -13.27
C ALA A 337 -4.12 -10.67 -12.99
N PRO A 338 -2.98 -11.17 -12.47
CA PRO A 338 -2.87 -12.57 -12.07
C PRO A 338 -3.90 -12.99 -11.00
N ILE A 339 -4.19 -12.14 -10.02
CA ILE A 339 -5.18 -12.42 -8.96
C ILE A 339 -6.61 -12.41 -9.53
N GLU A 340 -6.90 -11.55 -10.51
CA GLU A 340 -8.16 -11.59 -11.26
C GLU A 340 -8.30 -12.87 -12.09
N ALA A 341 -7.25 -13.27 -12.80
CA ALA A 341 -7.25 -14.49 -13.61
C ALA A 341 -7.48 -15.76 -12.77
N ILE A 342 -6.79 -15.87 -11.63
CA ILE A 342 -6.99 -16.97 -10.66
C ILE A 342 -8.42 -16.94 -10.08
N GLY A 343 -8.94 -15.75 -9.77
CA GLY A 343 -10.33 -15.54 -9.36
C GLY A 343 -11.38 -15.97 -10.41
N MET A 344 -10.98 -16.06 -11.67
CA MET A 344 -11.80 -16.57 -12.78
C MET A 344 -11.50 -18.03 -13.14
N GLY A 345 -10.66 -18.73 -12.37
CA GLY A 345 -10.33 -20.14 -12.57
C GLY A 345 -9.26 -20.39 -13.64
N CYS A 346 -8.47 -19.38 -14.00
CA CYS A 346 -7.24 -19.61 -14.76
C CYS A 346 -6.15 -20.14 -13.82
N VAL A 347 -5.25 -20.96 -14.35
CA VAL A 347 -3.95 -21.20 -13.72
C VAL A 347 -2.98 -20.13 -14.20
N PHE A 348 -2.19 -19.55 -13.30
CA PHE A 348 -1.17 -18.56 -13.62
C PHE A 348 0.20 -19.23 -13.75
N ILE A 349 0.85 -19.08 -14.90
CA ILE A 349 2.25 -19.48 -15.08
C ILE A 349 3.12 -18.22 -15.14
N GLN A 350 4.23 -18.21 -14.41
CA GLN A 350 5.09 -17.04 -14.30
C GLN A 350 6.57 -17.40 -14.33
N PRO A 351 7.45 -16.47 -14.74
CA PRO A 351 8.89 -16.72 -14.71
C PRO A 351 9.44 -16.69 -13.28
N ARG A 352 10.40 -17.59 -13.01
CA ARG A 352 11.35 -17.51 -11.91
C ARG A 352 12.44 -16.48 -12.24
N PHE A 353 12.90 -15.76 -11.23
CA PHE A 353 14.07 -14.89 -11.29
C PHE A 353 15.17 -15.48 -10.42
N ASP A 354 16.19 -16.00 -11.09
CA ASP A 354 17.41 -16.50 -10.45
C ASP A 354 18.62 -15.94 -11.21
N PRO A 355 19.37 -14.97 -10.64
CA PRO A 355 19.17 -14.40 -9.31
C PRO A 355 17.91 -13.53 -9.19
N PRO A 356 17.39 -13.30 -7.96
CA PRO A 356 16.27 -12.40 -7.72
C PRO A 356 16.48 -10.97 -8.22
N HIS A 357 15.40 -10.31 -8.67
CA HIS A 357 15.46 -8.90 -9.03
C HIS A 357 15.35 -8.00 -7.79
N SER A 358 16.08 -6.90 -7.79
CA SER A 358 16.11 -5.90 -6.71
C SER A 358 16.44 -4.52 -7.26
N SER A 359 16.48 -3.50 -6.40
CA SER A 359 16.94 -2.15 -6.75
C SER A 359 18.41 -2.10 -7.21
N ALA A 360 19.22 -3.12 -6.88
CA ALA A 360 20.61 -3.24 -7.31
C ALA A 360 20.77 -3.97 -8.66
N SER A 361 19.86 -4.89 -9.00
CA SER A 361 19.98 -5.77 -10.17
C SER A 361 19.01 -5.45 -11.32
N ASN A 362 18.02 -4.57 -11.10
CA ASN A 362 16.98 -4.29 -12.09
C ASN A 362 16.62 -2.80 -12.19
N ASP A 363 16.65 -2.25 -13.41
CA ASP A 363 16.41 -0.82 -13.65
C ASP A 363 15.03 -0.33 -13.20
N PHE A 364 13.99 -1.18 -13.25
CA PHE A 364 12.66 -0.79 -12.78
C PHE A 364 12.64 -0.50 -11.27
N TYR A 365 13.42 -1.26 -10.49
CA TYR A 365 13.50 -1.09 -9.03
C TYR A 365 14.51 -0.03 -8.61
N LYS A 366 15.35 0.47 -9.53
CA LYS A 366 16.36 1.47 -9.24
C LYS A 366 15.74 2.73 -8.64
N GLY A 367 16.26 3.14 -7.49
CA GLY A 367 15.80 4.33 -6.76
C GLY A 367 14.49 4.15 -5.97
N LYS A 368 13.83 2.98 -6.02
CA LYS A 368 12.71 2.67 -5.11
C LYS A 368 13.23 2.56 -3.67
N PRO A 369 12.44 2.96 -2.65
CA PRO A 369 12.89 3.06 -1.27
C PRO A 369 12.84 1.70 -0.53
N THR A 370 13.42 0.67 -1.14
CA THR A 370 13.41 -0.71 -0.63
C THR A 370 14.59 -1.51 -1.17
N THR A 371 15.14 -2.39 -0.34
CA THR A 371 16.13 -3.41 -0.69
C THR A 371 15.51 -4.77 -1.02
N ARG A 372 14.19 -4.89 -0.96
CA ARG A 372 13.45 -6.13 -1.20
C ARG A 372 13.85 -6.77 -2.53
N GLN A 373 14.06 -8.08 -2.47
CA GLN A 373 14.35 -8.91 -3.62
C GLN A 373 13.10 -9.72 -4.01
N ILE A 374 12.88 -9.91 -5.30
CA ILE A 374 11.76 -10.70 -5.84
C ILE A 374 12.26 -11.89 -6.66
N SER A 375 11.78 -13.09 -6.32
CA SER A 375 12.16 -14.37 -6.94
C SER A 375 11.29 -14.76 -8.13
N SER A 376 10.22 -14.03 -8.41
CA SER A 376 9.29 -14.29 -9.50
C SER A 376 8.53 -13.01 -9.89
N GLN A 377 7.79 -13.05 -11.00
CA GLN A 377 7.00 -11.90 -11.47
C GLN A 377 5.98 -11.42 -10.44
N HIS A 378 5.40 -12.35 -9.67
CA HIS A 378 4.39 -12.07 -8.67
C HIS A 378 4.64 -12.90 -7.39
N PRO A 379 5.56 -12.46 -6.50
CA PRO A 379 5.94 -13.22 -5.30
C PRO A 379 4.77 -13.56 -4.38
N TYR A 380 3.77 -12.67 -4.24
CA TYR A 380 2.58 -13.02 -3.45
C TYR A 380 1.82 -14.24 -4.02
N ALA A 381 1.72 -14.35 -5.35
CA ALA A 381 1.01 -15.46 -5.98
C ALA A 381 1.83 -16.75 -5.86
N GLU A 382 3.16 -16.66 -5.93
CA GLU A 382 4.07 -17.78 -5.67
C GLU A 382 3.94 -18.28 -4.21
N GLU A 383 4.04 -17.38 -3.24
CA GLU A 383 4.21 -17.73 -1.84
C GLU A 383 2.89 -18.04 -1.11
N PHE A 384 1.82 -17.29 -1.39
CA PHE A 384 0.57 -17.36 -0.64
C PHE A 384 -0.56 -18.08 -1.39
N ILE A 385 -0.41 -18.33 -2.70
CA ILE A 385 -1.37 -19.11 -3.49
C ILE A 385 -0.73 -20.44 -3.93
N GLY A 386 0.40 -20.37 -4.64
CA GLY A 386 1.17 -21.55 -5.04
C GLY A 386 0.41 -22.54 -5.93
N LYS A 387 0.97 -23.74 -6.09
CA LYS A 387 0.34 -24.83 -6.85
C LYS A 387 -0.95 -25.30 -6.15
N PRO A 388 -1.99 -25.71 -6.90
CA PRO A 388 -2.02 -25.89 -8.36
C PRO A 388 -2.33 -24.62 -9.17
N TYR A 389 -2.65 -23.51 -8.51
CA TYR A 389 -3.10 -22.25 -9.13
C TYR A 389 -1.98 -21.44 -9.78
N VAL A 390 -0.77 -21.55 -9.25
CA VAL A 390 0.39 -20.76 -9.66
C VAL A 390 1.57 -21.69 -9.92
N TRP A 391 2.19 -21.55 -11.09
CA TRP A 391 3.36 -22.30 -11.51
C TRP A 391 4.50 -21.33 -11.81
N THR A 392 5.56 -21.34 -10.99
CA THR A 392 6.79 -20.60 -11.24
C THR A 392 7.78 -21.49 -11.99
N VAL A 393 8.13 -21.11 -13.22
CA VAL A 393 8.99 -21.89 -14.13
C VAL A 393 10.26 -21.14 -14.51
N ASP A 394 11.33 -21.88 -14.80
CA ASP A 394 12.48 -21.34 -15.52
C ASP A 394 12.14 -21.20 -17.01
N VAL A 395 11.97 -19.96 -17.46
CA VAL A 395 11.59 -19.66 -18.84
C VAL A 395 12.69 -19.94 -19.86
N THR A 396 13.93 -20.18 -19.42
CA THR A 396 15.03 -20.59 -20.30
C THR A 396 15.02 -22.10 -20.55
N ASN A 397 14.37 -22.87 -19.67
CA ASN A 397 14.27 -24.31 -19.75
C ASN A 397 12.96 -24.74 -20.43
N LYS A 398 13.03 -25.07 -21.73
CA LYS A 398 11.88 -25.52 -22.52
C LYS A 398 11.19 -26.77 -21.96
N SER A 399 11.93 -27.66 -21.30
CA SER A 399 11.36 -28.87 -20.70
C SER A 399 10.53 -28.53 -19.47
N ASP A 400 11.01 -27.64 -18.60
CA ASP A 400 10.27 -27.16 -17.42
C ASP A 400 8.94 -26.51 -17.83
N ILE A 401 8.96 -25.65 -18.86
CA ILE A 401 7.75 -25.03 -19.43
C ILE A 401 6.76 -26.11 -19.92
N ARG A 402 7.23 -27.07 -20.72
CA ARG A 402 6.36 -28.10 -21.32
C ARG A 402 5.76 -29.02 -20.26
N GLU A 403 6.53 -29.42 -19.26
CA GLU A 403 6.06 -30.25 -18.16
C GLU A 403 5.03 -29.50 -17.31
N ALA A 404 5.29 -28.23 -16.99
CA ALA A 404 4.33 -27.39 -16.29
C ALA A 404 3.02 -27.26 -17.08
N VAL A 405 3.07 -26.92 -18.37
CA VAL A 405 1.87 -26.80 -19.21
C VAL A 405 1.08 -28.10 -19.29
N LYS A 406 1.75 -29.24 -19.49
CA LYS A 406 1.09 -30.57 -19.50
C LYS A 406 0.44 -30.90 -18.16
N ALA A 407 1.09 -30.59 -17.04
CA ALA A 407 0.52 -30.77 -15.71
C ALA A 407 -0.71 -29.88 -15.50
N ILE A 408 -0.65 -28.62 -15.94
CA ILE A 408 -1.77 -27.66 -15.85
C ILE A 408 -2.97 -28.15 -16.65
N LEU A 409 -2.77 -28.64 -17.88
CA LEU A 409 -3.83 -29.16 -18.74
C LEU A 409 -4.53 -30.40 -18.14
N ARG A 410 -3.82 -31.18 -17.33
CA ARG A 410 -4.38 -32.36 -16.62
C ARG A 410 -5.04 -32.01 -15.29
N SER A 411 -4.73 -30.84 -14.73
CA SER A 411 -5.28 -30.40 -13.44
C SER A 411 -6.68 -29.80 -13.58
N GLU A 412 -7.55 -30.03 -12.60
CA GLU A 412 -8.78 -29.27 -12.42
C GLU A 412 -8.60 -28.27 -11.28
N VAL A 413 -8.92 -27.01 -11.56
CA VAL A 413 -8.72 -25.90 -10.62
C VAL A 413 -10.03 -25.12 -10.52
N LYS A 414 -10.55 -24.99 -9.29
CA LYS A 414 -11.76 -24.19 -9.01
C LYS A 414 -11.40 -22.70 -9.00
N SER A 415 -12.34 -21.80 -9.23
CA SER A 415 -12.07 -20.37 -9.02
C SER A 415 -11.69 -20.11 -7.55
N PHE A 416 -10.68 -19.26 -7.35
CA PHE A 416 -10.16 -18.95 -6.01
C PHE A 416 -9.81 -17.47 -5.91
N THR A 417 -10.34 -16.80 -4.91
CA THR A 417 -9.94 -15.43 -4.55
C THR A 417 -9.56 -15.44 -3.07
N PRO A 418 -8.30 -15.11 -2.71
CA PRO A 418 -7.90 -15.02 -1.32
C PRO A 418 -8.79 -14.03 -0.56
N GLN A 419 -9.10 -14.35 0.70
CA GLN A 419 -10.07 -13.59 1.49
C GLN A 419 -9.74 -12.11 1.56
N GLU A 420 -8.46 -11.76 1.64
CA GLU A 420 -7.96 -10.39 1.72
C GLU A 420 -8.15 -9.57 0.43
N PHE A 421 -8.36 -10.22 -0.72
CA PHE A 421 -8.70 -9.59 -2.00
C PHE A 421 -10.20 -9.64 -2.31
N THR A 422 -11.05 -9.91 -1.31
CA THR A 422 -12.52 -9.80 -1.43
C THR A 422 -13.01 -8.46 -0.87
N CYS A 423 -14.20 -8.00 -1.28
CA CYS A 423 -14.85 -6.81 -0.69
C CYS A 423 -14.94 -6.89 0.84
N VAL A 424 -15.36 -8.04 1.39
CA VAL A 424 -15.47 -8.24 2.86
C VAL A 424 -14.10 -8.19 3.53
N GLY A 425 -13.08 -8.81 2.93
CA GLY A 425 -11.72 -8.77 3.46
C GLY A 425 -11.15 -7.36 3.49
N MET A 426 -11.33 -6.59 2.42
CA MET A 426 -10.89 -5.20 2.37
C MET A 426 -11.67 -4.31 3.35
N LEU A 427 -13.00 -4.47 3.47
CA LEU A 427 -13.80 -3.74 4.47
C LEU A 427 -13.26 -3.97 5.89
N LYS A 428 -13.07 -5.23 6.29
CA LYS A 428 -12.54 -5.58 7.62
C LYS A 428 -11.16 -4.96 7.86
N ARG A 429 -10.28 -5.01 6.85
CA ARG A 429 -8.91 -4.49 6.92
C ARG A 429 -8.88 -2.97 7.07
N VAL A 430 -9.58 -2.25 6.18
CA VAL A 430 -9.65 -0.78 6.22
C VAL A 430 -10.34 -0.30 7.49
N LEU A 431 -11.42 -0.97 7.92
CA LEU A 431 -12.06 -0.68 9.21
C LEU A 431 -11.06 -0.85 10.37
N GLY A 432 -10.28 -1.94 10.40
CA GLY A 432 -9.24 -2.15 11.41
C GLY A 432 -8.21 -1.01 11.44
N TYR A 433 -7.73 -0.56 10.28
CA TYR A 433 -6.81 0.59 10.23
C TYR A 433 -7.46 1.89 10.73
N ILE A 434 -8.71 2.15 10.34
CA ILE A 434 -9.45 3.34 10.76
C ILE A 434 -9.69 3.34 12.27
N THR A 435 -10.11 2.21 12.82
CA THR A 435 -10.39 2.09 14.26
C THR A 435 -9.10 2.21 15.08
N HIS A 436 -8.01 1.60 14.64
CA HIS A 436 -6.85 1.40 15.51
C HIS A 436 -5.62 2.23 15.16
N GLN A 437 -5.31 2.44 13.87
CA GLN A 437 -4.13 3.23 13.47
C GLN A 437 -4.40 4.74 13.52
N VAL A 438 -5.65 5.18 13.37
CA VAL A 438 -6.02 6.62 13.31
C VAL A 438 -6.18 7.24 14.71
N GLN A 439 -6.55 6.44 15.71
CA GLN A 439 -6.83 6.93 17.06
C GLN A 439 -5.58 7.44 17.81
N ARG A 440 -4.37 7.16 17.29
CA ARG A 440 -3.09 7.72 17.77
C ARG A 440 -2.90 9.22 17.43
N CYS A 441 -3.48 9.72 16.33
CA CYS A 441 -3.34 11.13 15.93
C CYS A 441 -3.92 12.12 16.95
N LYS A 442 -5.08 11.79 17.52
CA LYS A 442 -5.84 12.71 18.40
C LYS A 442 -5.13 13.02 19.72
N LYS A 443 -4.13 12.22 20.11
CA LYS A 443 -3.34 12.45 21.33
C LYS A 443 -1.99 13.12 21.09
N ALA A 444 -1.42 13.02 19.88
CA ALA A 444 -0.20 13.74 19.51
C ALA A 444 -0.43 15.25 19.33
N GLN A 445 -1.69 15.67 19.10
CA GLN A 445 -2.11 17.08 19.07
C GLN A 445 -2.41 17.66 20.45
N ALA A 446 -2.37 16.88 21.53
CA ALA A 446 -2.36 17.44 22.88
C ALA A 446 -0.94 17.97 23.12
N CYS A 447 -0.77 19.29 23.07
CA CYS A 447 0.46 19.93 23.52
C CYS A 447 0.82 19.39 24.92
N PRO A 448 2.10 19.12 25.25
CA PRO A 448 2.50 19.16 26.64
C PRO A 448 2.12 20.55 27.15
N GLU A 449 1.30 20.62 28.21
CA GLU A 449 1.08 21.89 28.91
C GLU A 449 2.47 22.48 29.20
N LEU A 450 2.67 23.75 28.83
CA LEU A 450 3.91 24.47 29.12
C LEU A 450 4.20 24.31 30.61
N GLU A 451 5.22 23.52 30.95
CA GLU A 451 5.74 23.46 32.30
C GLU A 451 6.17 24.87 32.68
N THR A 452 5.55 25.43 33.70
CA THR A 452 6.00 26.67 34.32
C THR A 452 7.39 26.42 34.91
N PRO A 453 8.40 27.25 34.60
CA PRO A 453 9.73 27.07 35.15
C PRO A 453 9.68 27.37 36.65
N GLY A 454 9.81 26.35 37.50
CA GLY A 454 10.00 26.58 38.94
C GLY A 454 9.51 25.52 39.93
N THR A 455 9.04 24.33 39.53
CA THR A 455 8.65 23.29 40.51
C THR A 455 9.54 22.04 40.42
N PRO A 456 10.11 21.55 41.54
CA PRO A 456 10.98 20.38 41.52
C PRO A 456 10.22 19.12 41.15
N THR A 457 10.87 18.30 40.33
CA THR A 457 10.49 16.98 39.85
C THR A 457 10.01 16.04 40.96
N SER A 458 8.71 15.78 40.98
CA SER A 458 8.11 14.63 41.66
C SER A 458 6.74 14.32 41.03
N LEU A 459 6.57 13.07 40.59
CA LEU A 459 5.32 12.42 40.15
C LEU A 459 4.91 12.58 38.68
N LEU A 460 5.68 11.93 37.80
CA LEU A 460 5.18 11.35 36.54
C LEU A 460 4.21 10.20 36.84
N THR A 461 2.95 10.50 37.20
CA THR A 461 1.82 9.59 37.01
C THR A 461 0.51 10.40 36.96
N LYS A 462 0.29 11.15 35.88
CA LYS A 462 -1.07 11.55 35.51
C LYS A 462 -1.56 10.60 34.41
N ASN A 463 -2.61 9.87 34.76
CA ASN A 463 -3.33 8.88 33.96
C ASN A 463 -3.80 9.46 32.61
N PHE A 464 -2.92 9.51 31.61
CA PHE A 464 -3.38 9.24 30.26
C PHE A 464 -3.90 7.81 30.29
N LYS A 465 -5.22 7.59 30.21
CA LYS A 465 -5.76 6.28 29.86
C LYS A 465 -4.98 5.81 28.64
N SER A 466 -4.02 4.91 28.83
CA SER A 466 -3.09 4.47 27.80
C SER A 466 -3.96 3.95 26.67
N VAL A 467 -3.87 4.54 25.48
CA VAL A 467 -4.54 3.93 24.33
C VAL A 467 -3.93 2.54 24.23
N PRO A 468 -4.74 1.47 24.25
CA PRO A 468 -4.20 0.13 24.06
C PRO A 468 -3.37 0.12 22.78
N THR A 469 -2.12 -0.33 22.87
CA THR A 469 -1.28 -0.56 21.69
C THR A 469 -2.04 -1.49 20.75
N TRP A 470 -2.10 -1.15 19.46
CA TRP A 470 -2.63 -2.05 18.43
C TRP A 470 -1.52 -2.40 17.43
N PRO A 471 -1.32 -3.70 17.15
CA PRO A 471 -1.95 -4.86 17.80
C PRO A 471 -1.65 -4.94 19.33
N PRO A 472 -2.47 -5.66 20.12
CA PRO A 472 -2.26 -5.75 21.56
C PRO A 472 -0.96 -6.49 21.89
N LYS A 473 -0.32 -6.15 23.01
CA LYS A 473 0.92 -6.81 23.48
C LYS A 473 0.76 -8.34 23.62
N SER A 474 -0.44 -8.84 23.89
CA SER A 474 -0.74 -10.28 23.95
C SER A 474 -0.51 -11.01 22.61
N ALA A 475 -0.51 -10.30 21.48
CA ALA A 475 -0.18 -10.84 20.17
C ALA A 475 1.34 -11.04 19.97
N LEU A 476 2.18 -10.41 20.80
CA LEU A 476 3.64 -10.49 20.67
C LEU A 476 4.11 -11.95 20.88
N ARG A 477 4.83 -12.47 19.89
CA ARG A 477 5.62 -13.71 19.98
C ARG A 477 7.04 -13.35 19.59
N VAL A 478 7.98 -13.58 20.50
CA VAL A 478 9.37 -13.15 20.31
C VAL A 478 10.17 -14.30 19.73
N HIS A 479 10.85 -14.02 18.63
CA HIS A 479 11.76 -14.94 17.96
C HIS A 479 13.09 -14.23 17.73
N LEU A 480 14.19 -14.98 17.79
CA LEU A 480 15.53 -14.49 17.50
C LEU A 480 15.89 -14.86 16.05
N ALA A 481 16.37 -13.89 15.27
CA ALA A 481 16.74 -14.13 13.89
C ALA A 481 18.17 -14.69 13.82
N PRO A 482 18.44 -15.78 13.08
CA PRO A 482 19.81 -16.20 12.84
C PRO A 482 20.59 -15.17 12.00
N LEU A 483 21.92 -15.24 12.05
CA LEU A 483 22.81 -14.48 11.17
C LEU A 483 22.38 -14.65 9.70
N GLY A 484 22.31 -13.53 8.97
CA GLY A 484 21.92 -13.49 7.58
C GLY A 484 20.42 -13.66 7.32
N GLN A 485 19.57 -13.63 8.37
CA GLN A 485 18.13 -13.70 8.24
C GLN A 485 17.44 -12.45 8.78
N SER A 486 16.35 -12.04 8.12
CA SER A 486 15.50 -10.93 8.58
C SER A 486 14.44 -11.41 9.56
N CYS A 487 13.87 -10.47 10.33
CA CYS A 487 12.70 -10.76 11.17
C CYS A 487 11.52 -11.31 10.34
N VAL A 488 11.33 -10.83 9.10
CA VAL A 488 10.31 -11.37 8.18
C VAL A 488 10.48 -12.87 7.97
N SER A 489 11.69 -13.31 7.65
CA SER A 489 11.97 -14.72 7.33
C SER A 489 11.72 -15.65 8.51
N VAL A 490 12.09 -15.22 9.73
CA VAL A 490 11.96 -16.01 10.95
C VAL A 490 10.52 -16.08 11.40
N CYS A 491 9.80 -14.95 11.42
CA CYS A 491 8.36 -14.95 11.69
C CYS A 491 7.62 -15.86 10.71
N ARG A 492 7.93 -15.76 9.41
CA ARG A 492 7.29 -16.58 8.37
C ARG A 492 7.53 -18.08 8.58
N ARG A 493 8.76 -18.50 8.90
CA ARG A 493 9.07 -19.92 9.22
C ARG A 493 8.29 -20.44 10.42
N SER A 494 7.89 -19.55 11.33
CA SER A 494 7.03 -19.86 12.48
C SER A 494 5.54 -19.64 12.19
N SER A 495 5.13 -19.48 10.92
CA SER A 495 3.74 -19.19 10.51
C SER A 495 3.17 -17.91 11.15
N LEU A 496 4.03 -16.91 11.36
CA LEU A 496 3.71 -15.60 11.89
C LEU A 496 4.09 -14.50 10.89
N MET A 497 3.69 -13.27 11.21
CA MET A 497 4.10 -12.05 10.50
C MET A 497 4.89 -11.17 11.47
N CYS A 498 5.97 -10.54 10.99
CA CYS A 498 6.68 -9.54 11.77
C CYS A 498 5.78 -8.31 11.97
N GLU A 499 5.71 -7.80 13.20
CA GLU A 499 4.82 -6.71 13.58
C GLU A 499 5.65 -5.52 14.12
N PRO A 500 5.91 -4.50 13.29
CA PRO A 500 6.81 -3.41 13.67
C PRO A 500 6.27 -2.55 14.80
N ALA A 501 4.93 -2.48 14.99
CA ALA A 501 4.33 -1.70 16.07
C ALA A 501 4.72 -2.23 17.46
N LEU A 502 5.23 -3.45 17.57
CA LEU A 502 5.56 -4.11 18.84
C LEU A 502 7.07 -4.08 19.17
N PHE A 503 7.95 -3.57 18.29
CA PHE A 503 9.40 -3.52 18.55
C PHE A 503 9.78 -2.76 19.83
N HIS A 504 9.03 -1.71 20.18
CA HIS A 504 9.26 -0.95 21.42
C HIS A 504 9.18 -1.81 22.69
N HIS A 505 8.47 -2.95 22.68
CA HIS A 505 8.46 -3.91 23.79
C HIS A 505 9.73 -4.79 23.84
N LEU A 506 10.46 -4.88 22.73
CA LEU A 506 11.69 -5.65 22.58
C LEU A 506 12.94 -4.79 22.79
N ASN A 507 12.80 -3.46 22.75
CA ASN A 507 13.91 -2.52 22.85
C ASN A 507 14.34 -2.23 24.30
N THR A 508 14.58 -3.27 25.11
CA THR A 508 15.03 -3.15 26.50
C THR A 508 16.00 -4.28 26.86
N PRO A 509 16.97 -4.10 27.78
CA PRO A 509 17.85 -5.19 28.22
C PRO A 509 17.08 -6.39 28.77
N ALA A 510 15.98 -6.14 29.49
CA ALA A 510 15.11 -7.19 30.02
C ALA A 510 14.46 -8.06 28.93
N ALA A 511 14.29 -7.56 27.70
CA ALA A 511 13.79 -8.36 26.59
C ALA A 511 14.79 -9.44 26.16
N PHE A 512 16.08 -9.10 26.12
CA PHE A 512 17.16 -10.06 25.84
C PHE A 512 17.25 -11.13 26.92
N THR A 513 17.14 -10.74 28.20
CA THR A 513 17.16 -11.71 29.32
C THR A 513 16.00 -12.72 29.24
N ARG A 514 14.80 -12.29 28.81
CA ARG A 514 13.66 -13.19 28.59
C ARG A 514 13.90 -14.21 27.47
N LEU A 515 14.81 -13.91 26.54
CA LEU A 515 15.27 -14.83 25.49
C LEU A 515 16.46 -15.70 25.94
N GLY A 516 16.87 -15.62 27.21
CA GLY A 516 18.03 -16.33 27.72
C GLY A 516 19.37 -15.70 27.31
N LEU A 517 19.35 -14.46 26.79
CA LEU A 517 20.55 -13.75 26.37
C LEU A 517 21.05 -12.82 27.49
N SER A 518 22.32 -12.93 27.82
CA SER A 518 23.00 -12.03 28.75
C SER A 518 23.75 -10.96 27.96
N CYS A 519 23.49 -9.68 28.29
CA CYS A 519 24.18 -8.54 27.71
C CYS A 519 25.40 -8.19 28.58
N ALA A 520 26.62 -8.30 28.05
CA ALA A 520 27.83 -7.80 28.71
C ALA A 520 27.96 -6.27 28.56
N SER A 521 27.47 -5.74 27.44
CA SER A 521 27.36 -4.30 27.17
C SER A 521 26.05 -4.00 26.46
N VAL A 522 25.56 -2.78 26.63
CA VAL A 522 24.35 -2.27 25.96
C VAL A 522 24.76 -1.05 25.15
N LEU A 523 24.43 -1.05 23.85
CA LEU A 523 24.76 0.02 22.93
C LEU A 523 23.48 0.65 22.36
N PRO A 524 23.07 1.82 22.86
CA PRO A 524 22.00 2.60 22.23
C PRO A 524 22.53 3.33 20.99
N GLU A 525 21.97 3.06 19.80
CA GLU A 525 22.39 3.71 18.54
C GLU A 525 21.21 3.89 17.57
N LEU A 526 21.38 4.80 16.61
CA LEU A 526 20.53 4.92 15.42
C LEU A 526 20.92 3.85 14.41
N ASN A 527 20.28 2.69 14.45
CA ASN A 527 20.57 1.61 13.50
C ASN A 527 19.32 0.80 13.16
N HIS A 528 18.92 0.76 11.90
CA HIS A 528 17.73 0.03 11.47
C HIS A 528 17.78 -1.51 11.68
N LEU A 529 18.94 -2.05 12.05
CA LEU A 529 19.11 -3.45 12.47
C LEU A 529 18.72 -3.70 13.94
N PHE A 530 18.48 -2.64 14.73
CA PHE A 530 18.21 -2.77 16.17
C PHE A 530 16.71 -2.92 16.48
N PRO A 531 16.32 -3.67 17.54
CA PRO A 531 17.20 -4.28 18.55
C PRO A 531 17.92 -5.53 18.04
N SER A 532 19.20 -5.68 18.39
CA SER A 532 20.02 -6.82 17.96
C SER A 532 20.95 -7.33 19.04
N TYR A 533 21.42 -8.57 18.89
CA TYR A 533 22.38 -9.19 19.79
C TYR A 533 23.62 -9.66 19.03
N SER A 534 24.80 -9.10 19.36
CA SER A 534 26.06 -9.64 18.87
C SER A 534 26.54 -10.76 19.81
N PRO A 535 26.65 -12.02 19.32
CA PRO A 535 27.18 -13.11 20.12
C PRO A 535 28.67 -12.89 20.46
N TRP A 536 29.38 -12.14 19.62
CA TRP A 536 30.77 -11.77 19.87
C TRP A 536 30.83 -10.59 20.83
N GLY A 537 31.25 -10.87 22.07
CA GLY A 537 31.28 -9.85 23.13
C GLY A 537 29.95 -9.66 23.85
N ARG A 538 28.89 -10.39 23.49
CA ARG A 538 27.56 -10.36 24.14
C ARG A 538 26.97 -8.95 24.22
N GLN A 539 27.08 -8.19 23.13
CA GLN A 539 26.62 -6.81 23.05
C GLN A 539 25.15 -6.76 22.63
N CYS A 540 24.33 -5.99 23.34
CA CYS A 540 22.91 -5.79 23.02
C CYS A 540 22.71 -4.38 22.44
N GLY A 541 22.32 -4.31 21.16
CA GLY A 541 21.97 -3.08 20.47
C GLY A 541 20.55 -2.64 20.80
N LEU A 542 20.37 -1.38 21.20
CA LEU A 542 19.06 -0.77 21.45
C LEU A 542 18.82 0.39 20.48
N GLN A 543 17.67 0.40 19.84
CA GLN A 543 17.26 1.46 18.92
C GLN A 543 17.01 2.78 19.66
N GLN A 544 17.59 3.88 19.19
CA GLN A 544 17.29 5.23 19.69
C GLN A 544 16.14 5.93 18.95
N GLU A 545 15.94 5.62 17.67
CA GLU A 545 14.91 6.25 16.83
C GLU A 545 13.82 5.23 16.47
N PRO A 546 12.60 5.35 17.02
CA PRO A 546 11.50 4.44 16.73
C PRO A 546 11.14 4.33 15.23
N LEU A 547 11.40 5.36 14.43
CA LEU A 547 11.18 5.33 12.98
C LEU A 547 12.10 4.35 12.24
N LEU A 548 13.17 3.88 12.88
CA LEU A 548 14.15 2.94 12.29
C LEU A 548 13.88 1.47 12.64
N PHE A 549 12.90 1.16 13.48
CA PHE A 549 12.51 -0.25 13.68
C PHE A 549 12.12 -0.89 12.36
N SER A 550 12.75 -2.03 12.04
CA SER A 550 12.66 -2.66 10.72
C SER A 550 12.50 -4.17 10.81
N CYS A 551 11.48 -4.70 10.14
CA CYS A 551 11.26 -6.11 9.98
C CYS A 551 12.17 -6.72 8.89
N VAL A 552 12.51 -5.94 7.86
CA VAL A 552 13.20 -6.44 6.66
C VAL A 552 14.72 -6.46 6.76
N ALA A 553 15.30 -5.76 7.74
CA ALA A 553 16.73 -5.62 7.87
C ALA A 553 17.40 -6.99 8.09
N ILE A 554 18.56 -7.22 7.45
CA ILE A 554 19.34 -8.45 7.56
C ILE A 554 20.68 -8.09 8.18
N CYS A 555 20.99 -8.70 9.32
CA CYS A 555 22.27 -8.56 9.98
C CYS A 555 23.15 -9.77 9.69
N LEU A 556 24.39 -9.53 9.24
CA LEU A 556 25.34 -10.62 8.97
C LEU A 556 26.16 -10.99 10.21
N ASP A 557 26.19 -10.10 11.20
CA ASP A 557 27.03 -10.16 12.37
C ASP A 557 26.26 -9.99 13.70
N CYS A 558 24.94 -10.04 13.66
CA CYS A 558 24.09 -9.96 14.84
C CYS A 558 22.79 -10.76 14.65
N LEU A 559 22.21 -11.16 15.79
CA LEU A 559 20.95 -11.92 15.91
C LEU A 559 19.75 -11.02 16.21
#